data_AF-A0A1F3MFG2-F1
#
_entry.id   AF-A0A1F3MFG2-F1
#
_cell.length_a   1.000
_cell.length_b   1.000
_cell.length_c   1.000
_cell.angle_alpha   90.00
_cell.angle_beta   90.00
_cell.angle_gamma   90.00
#
_symmetry.space_group_name_H-M   'P 1'
#
loop_
_entity.id
_entity.type
_entity.pdbx_description
1 polymer ?
#
loop_
_entity_poly.entity_id
_entity_poly.type
_entity_poly.pdbx_seq_one_letter_code
_entity_poly.pdbx_strand_id
1 'polypeptide(L)'
;MEKIISYTNSATSKMEKVISGLRKKIEDDIVESKNFPGEEIIEITASDIENTFNRVRIIKRYSKKSFNNRLITLLLPIYFLSGILLMLFGVYYKEIKDFIENDREQLAFVLSGFILSLTAGAIYFLRKFRENERRKEIIEKNYENSNRFKPESF
;
A
#
# COMPACT_ATOMS: atom_id res chain seq x y z
N MET A 1 -37.13 -23.93 16.05
CA MET A 1 -36.84 -24.84 14.93
C MET A 1 -35.38 -24.70 14.55
N GLU A 2 -34.60 -25.76 14.69
CA GLU A 2 -33.21 -25.81 14.21
C GLU A 2 -33.21 -25.97 12.69
N LYS A 3 -32.31 -25.25 12.01
CA LYS A 3 -32.16 -25.35 10.55
C LYS A 3 -31.16 -26.45 10.23
N ILE A 4 -31.52 -27.35 9.30
CA ILE A 4 -30.61 -28.37 8.79
C ILE A 4 -29.65 -27.70 7.80
N ILE A 5 -28.35 -27.75 8.08
CA ILE A 5 -27.30 -27.26 7.20
C ILE A 5 -26.87 -28.40 6.29
N SER A 6 -27.06 -28.24 4.97
CA SER A 6 -26.57 -29.17 3.95
C SER A 6 -25.56 -28.46 3.07
N TYR A 7 -24.37 -29.04 2.93
CA TYR A 7 -23.31 -28.54 2.06
C TYR A 7 -23.38 -29.25 0.71
N THR A 8 -23.24 -28.49 -0.37
CA THR A 8 -23.03 -29.08 -1.70
C THR A 8 -21.60 -29.63 -1.79
N ASN A 9 -21.36 -30.60 -2.66
CA ASN A 9 -20.01 -31.15 -2.90
C ASN A 9 -18.98 -30.04 -3.23
N SER A 10 -19.41 -29.01 -3.97
CA SER A 10 -18.59 -27.84 -4.29
C SER A 10 -18.27 -27.00 -3.04
N ALA A 11 -19.23 -26.82 -2.14
CA ALA A 11 -19.02 -26.12 -0.87
C ALA A 11 -18.05 -26.87 0.04
N THR A 12 -18.15 -28.20 0.13
CA THR A 12 -17.23 -29.05 0.90
C THR A 12 -15.80 -28.94 0.37
N SER A 13 -15.61 -29.12 -0.95
CA SER A 13 -14.28 -28.99 -1.58
C SER A 13 -13.68 -27.60 -1.38
N LYS A 14 -14.50 -26.55 -1.43
CA LYS A 14 -14.04 -25.17 -1.20
C LYS A 14 -13.67 -24.93 0.26
N MET A 15 -14.43 -25.50 1.20
CA MET A 15 -14.14 -25.43 2.62
C MET A 15 -12.81 -26.12 2.94
N GLU A 16 -12.59 -27.33 2.40
CA GLU A 16 -11.34 -28.08 2.56
C GLU A 16 -10.13 -27.28 2.04
N LYS A 17 -10.26 -26.63 0.87
CA LYS A 17 -9.21 -25.75 0.33
C LYS A 17 -8.91 -24.54 1.22
N VAL A 18 -9.94 -23.97 1.84
CA VAL A 18 -9.76 -22.83 2.76
C VAL A 18 -9.06 -23.28 4.05
N ILE A 19 -9.48 -24.43 4.60
CA ILE A 19 -8.88 -25.00 5.82
C ILE A 19 -7.42 -25.40 5.55
N SER A 20 -7.12 -26.05 4.43
CA SER A 20 -5.76 -26.45 4.07
C SER A 20 -4.84 -25.24 3.83
N GLY A 21 -5.34 -24.20 3.15
CA GLY A 21 -4.60 -22.96 2.96
C GLY A 21 -4.33 -22.21 4.26
N LEU A 22 -5.28 -22.23 5.20
CA LEU A 22 -5.10 -21.63 6.52
C LEU A 22 -4.08 -22.42 7.35
N ARG A 23 -4.18 -23.75 7.33
CA ARG A 23 -3.24 -24.65 8.01
C ARG A 23 -1.81 -24.40 7.57
N LYS A 24 -1.56 -24.38 6.25
CA LYS A 24 -0.23 -24.14 5.70
C LYS A 24 0.36 -22.80 6.15
N LYS A 25 -0.45 -21.73 6.18
CA LYS A 25 0.00 -20.41 6.66
C LYS A 25 0.38 -20.39 8.14
N ILE A 26 -0.35 -21.16 8.96
CA ILE A 26 -0.03 -21.30 10.38
C ILE A 26 1.27 -22.08 10.55
N GLU A 27 1.45 -23.16 9.78
CA GLU A 27 2.68 -23.95 9.76
C GLU A 27 3.88 -23.09 9.34
N ASP A 28 3.79 -22.34 8.25
CA ASP A 28 4.85 -21.46 7.75
C ASP A 28 5.29 -20.40 8.79
N ASP A 29 4.33 -19.72 9.46
CA ASP A 29 4.62 -18.70 10.49
C ASP A 29 5.27 -19.32 11.74
N ILE A 30 4.83 -20.53 12.13
CA ILE A 30 5.43 -21.24 13.27
C ILE A 30 6.86 -21.67 12.94
N VAL A 31 7.08 -22.22 11.74
CA VAL A 31 8.43 -22.59 11.26
C VAL A 31 9.34 -21.38 11.28
N GLU A 32 8.92 -20.22 10.76
CA GLU A 32 9.71 -18.99 10.78
C GLU A 32 10.05 -18.55 12.23
N SER A 33 9.11 -18.69 13.16
CA SER A 33 9.29 -18.24 14.55
C SER A 33 10.13 -19.18 15.42
N LYS A 34 10.12 -20.48 15.14
CA LYS A 34 10.80 -21.52 15.94
C LYS A 34 12.05 -22.08 15.26
N ASN A 35 12.51 -21.52 14.14
CA ASN A 35 13.64 -22.08 13.40
C ASN A 35 14.96 -21.94 14.20
N PHE A 36 15.37 -23.01 14.88
CA PHE A 36 16.68 -23.12 15.51
C PHE A 36 17.65 -23.89 14.60
N PRO A 37 18.89 -23.40 14.42
CA PRO A 37 19.85 -24.07 13.55
C PRO A 37 20.22 -25.45 14.12
N GLY A 38 20.00 -26.50 13.31
CA GLY A 38 20.34 -27.89 13.64
C GLY A 38 19.15 -28.77 14.05
N GLU A 39 17.92 -28.25 14.00
CA GLU A 39 16.70 -28.98 14.35
C GLU A 39 15.98 -29.50 13.08
N GLU A 40 15.78 -30.82 12.98
CA GLU A 40 15.12 -31.45 11.81
C GLU A 40 13.60 -31.56 11.96
N ILE A 41 13.09 -31.47 13.20
CA ILE A 41 11.68 -31.70 13.55
C ILE A 41 11.20 -30.55 14.43
N ILE A 42 10.19 -29.82 13.98
CA ILE A 42 9.57 -28.75 14.76
C ILE A 42 8.26 -29.27 15.36
N GLU A 43 8.17 -29.27 16.70
CA GLU A 43 6.94 -29.61 17.40
C GLU A 43 5.98 -28.41 17.43
N ILE A 44 4.76 -28.63 16.94
CA ILE A 44 3.68 -27.65 16.93
C ILE A 44 2.68 -27.99 18.03
N THR A 45 2.57 -27.11 19.03
CA THR A 45 1.62 -27.26 20.14
C THR A 45 0.34 -26.47 19.90
N ALA A 46 -0.73 -26.78 20.65
CA ALA A 46 -1.99 -26.04 20.59
C ALA A 46 -1.82 -24.54 20.91
N SER A 47 -0.92 -24.20 21.84
CA SER A 47 -0.56 -22.82 22.17
C SER A 47 0.05 -22.08 20.98
N ASP A 48 0.91 -22.76 20.21
CA ASP A 48 1.51 -22.17 19.00
C ASP A 48 0.43 -21.85 17.96
N ILE A 49 -0.53 -22.77 17.78
CA ILE A 49 -1.65 -22.56 16.87
C ILE A 49 -2.50 -21.37 17.32
N GLU A 50 -2.84 -21.26 18.60
CA GLU A 50 -3.67 -20.16 19.12
C GLU A 50 -2.99 -18.80 18.98
N ASN A 51 -1.70 -18.72 19.33
CA ASN A 51 -0.89 -17.52 19.19
C ASN A 51 -0.73 -17.11 17.72
N THR A 52 -0.47 -18.07 16.84
CA THR A 52 -0.29 -17.85 15.40
C THR A 52 -1.61 -17.56 14.70
N PHE A 53 -2.71 -18.20 15.06
CA PHE A 53 -4.02 -17.97 14.47
C PHE A 53 -4.45 -16.50 14.61
N ASN A 54 -4.19 -15.89 15.76
CA ASN A 54 -4.43 -14.46 15.96
C ASN A 54 -3.57 -13.60 15.03
N ARG A 55 -2.29 -13.94 14.81
CA ARG A 55 -1.42 -13.22 13.86
C ARG A 55 -1.86 -13.43 12.41
N VAL A 56 -2.05 -14.66 11.97
CA VAL A 56 -2.45 -15.02 10.60
C VAL A 56 -3.82 -14.44 10.24
N ARG A 57 -4.77 -14.37 11.19
CA ARG A 57 -6.08 -13.73 11.01
C ARG A 57 -5.99 -12.21 10.92
N ILE A 58 -4.99 -11.59 11.55
CA ILE A 58 -4.80 -10.12 11.59
C ILE A 58 -3.98 -9.60 10.39
N ILE A 59 -3.33 -10.46 9.60
CA ILE A 59 -2.63 -10.04 8.37
C ILE A 59 -3.65 -9.74 7.24
N LYS A 60 -4.44 -8.68 7.41
CA LYS A 60 -4.68 -7.74 6.32
C LYS A 60 -3.35 -7.00 6.13
N ARG A 61 -2.66 -7.31 5.04
CA ARG A 61 -1.33 -6.82 4.67
C ARG A 61 -1.31 -5.31 4.36
N TYR A 62 -1.71 -4.45 5.30
CA TYR A 62 -1.20 -3.08 5.35
C TYR A 62 0.07 -3.11 6.19
N SER A 63 1.13 -3.66 5.60
CA SER A 63 2.48 -3.59 6.16
C SER A 63 2.78 -2.13 6.48
N LYS A 64 3.21 -1.84 7.71
CA LYS A 64 3.70 -0.52 8.16
C LYS A 64 4.73 0.07 7.17
N LYS A 65 5.45 -0.79 6.44
CA LYS A 65 6.37 -0.45 5.35
C LYS A 65 5.66 0.20 4.14
N SER A 66 4.44 -0.23 3.80
CA SER A 66 3.62 0.36 2.73
C SER A 66 3.16 1.78 3.07
N PHE A 67 2.74 2.01 4.33
CA PHE A 67 2.31 3.34 4.78
C PHE A 67 3.47 4.36 4.77
N ASN A 68 4.65 3.96 5.29
CA ASN A 68 5.83 4.83 5.25
C ASN A 68 6.27 5.11 3.80
N ASN A 69 6.21 4.12 2.91
CA ASN A 69 6.56 4.33 1.51
C ASN A 69 5.58 5.28 0.79
N ARG A 70 4.28 5.21 1.14
CA ARG A 70 3.26 6.14 0.63
C ARG A 70 3.52 7.57 1.09
N LEU A 71 3.82 7.79 2.37
CA LEU A 71 4.11 9.12 2.90
C LEU A 71 5.37 9.72 2.26
N ILE A 72 6.45 8.94 2.15
CA ILE A 72 7.70 9.39 1.51
C ILE A 72 7.46 9.78 0.05
N THR A 73 6.68 8.99 -0.69
CA THR A 73 6.37 9.25 -2.11
C THR A 73 5.59 10.56 -2.30
N LEU A 74 4.79 10.97 -1.32
CA LEU A 74 4.07 12.25 -1.34
C LEU A 74 4.93 13.42 -0.87
N LEU A 75 5.75 13.21 0.17
CA LEU A 75 6.57 14.27 0.75
C LEU A 75 7.75 14.66 -0.13
N LEU A 76 8.43 13.70 -0.78
CA LEU A 76 9.60 13.97 -1.63
C LEU A 76 9.35 15.06 -2.70
N PRO A 77 8.31 14.97 -3.54
CA PRO A 77 8.05 15.99 -4.55
C PRO A 77 7.68 17.34 -3.91
N ILE A 78 7.01 17.36 -2.76
CA ILE A 78 6.68 18.60 -2.04
C ILE A 78 7.96 19.28 -1.55
N TYR A 79 8.86 18.53 -0.91
CA TYR A 79 10.15 19.03 -0.46
C TYR A 79 11.01 19.53 -1.62
N PHE A 80 11.06 18.78 -2.72
CA PHE A 80 11.78 19.19 -3.93
C PHE A 80 11.23 20.50 -4.51
N LEU A 81 9.91 20.62 -4.68
CA LEU A 81 9.29 21.86 -5.14
C LEU A 81 9.55 23.03 -4.19
N SER A 82 9.44 22.80 -2.87
CA SER A 82 9.72 23.85 -1.89
C SER A 82 11.18 24.32 -1.95
N GLY A 83 12.13 23.41 -2.18
CA GLY A 83 13.54 23.75 -2.34
C GLY A 83 13.78 24.61 -3.58
N ILE A 84 13.16 24.27 -4.72
CA ILE A 84 13.21 25.09 -5.93
C ILE A 84 12.63 26.48 -5.68
N LEU A 85 11.47 26.56 -5.03
CA LEU A 85 10.83 27.84 -4.73
C LEU A 85 11.68 28.71 -3.82
N LEU A 86 12.28 28.14 -2.76
CA LEU A 86 13.19 28.86 -1.88
C LEU A 86 14.45 29.34 -2.61
N MET A 87 15.02 28.50 -3.50
CA MET A 87 16.17 28.88 -4.31
C MET A 87 15.84 30.05 -5.24
N LEU A 88 14.72 29.98 -5.95
CA LEU A 88 14.26 31.06 -6.84
C LEU A 88 13.97 32.33 -6.04
N PHE A 89 13.31 32.21 -4.89
CA PHE A 89 13.02 33.36 -4.04
C PHE A 89 14.30 34.03 -3.52
N GLY A 90 15.31 33.23 -3.17
CA GLY A 90 16.62 33.74 -2.74
C GLY A 90 17.38 34.45 -3.87
N VAL A 91 17.36 33.89 -5.08
CA VAL A 91 18.06 34.47 -6.25
C VAL A 91 17.40 35.76 -6.71
N TYR A 92 16.06 35.80 -6.77
CA TYR A 92 15.27 36.92 -7.30
C TYR A 92 14.71 37.84 -6.21
N TYR A 93 15.30 37.84 -5.01
CA TYR A 93 14.73 38.54 -3.86
C TYR A 93 14.55 40.04 -4.11
N LYS A 94 15.50 40.68 -4.79
CA LYS A 94 15.45 42.13 -5.07
C LYS A 94 14.34 42.47 -6.05
N GLU A 95 14.25 41.72 -7.13
CA GLU A 95 13.23 41.89 -8.16
C GLU A 95 11.83 41.66 -7.57
N ILE A 96 11.67 40.63 -6.72
CA ILE A 96 10.42 40.38 -6.00
C ILE A 96 10.05 41.55 -5.09
N LYS A 97 11.02 42.11 -4.36
CA LYS A 97 10.80 43.27 -3.50
C LYS A 97 10.34 44.48 -4.32
N ASP A 98 10.97 44.74 -5.46
CA ASP A 98 10.62 45.85 -6.34
C ASP A 98 9.21 45.68 -6.92
N PHE A 99 8.79 44.46 -7.27
CA PHE A 99 7.41 44.16 -7.70
C PHE A 99 6.37 44.42 -6.60
N ILE A 100 6.69 44.14 -5.34
CA ILE A 100 5.78 44.39 -4.21
C ILE A 100 5.60 45.89 -3.97
N GLU A 101 6.68 46.65 -4.10
CA GLU A 101 6.68 48.08 -3.81
C GLU A 101 6.08 48.92 -4.96
N ASN A 102 6.38 48.56 -6.22
CA ASN A 102 6.07 49.41 -7.37
C ASN A 102 4.94 48.86 -8.29
N ASP A 103 4.81 47.55 -8.45
CA ASP A 103 3.98 46.94 -9.51
C ASP A 103 3.00 45.87 -8.99
N ARG A 104 2.15 46.27 -8.04
CA ARG A 104 1.23 45.37 -7.31
C ARG A 104 0.23 44.63 -8.19
N GLU A 105 -0.26 45.26 -9.26
CA GLU A 105 -1.23 44.64 -10.17
C GLU A 105 -0.61 43.48 -10.96
N GLN A 106 0.60 43.68 -11.50
CA GLN A 106 1.33 42.65 -12.21
C GLN A 106 1.67 41.47 -11.28
N LEU A 107 2.08 41.78 -10.04
CA LEU A 107 2.32 40.75 -9.02
C LEU A 107 1.07 39.91 -8.74
N ALA A 108 -0.12 40.53 -8.67
CA ALA A 108 -1.37 39.82 -8.44
C ALA A 108 -1.73 38.86 -9.60
N PHE A 109 -1.50 39.27 -10.85
CA PHE A 109 -1.67 38.39 -12.01
C PHE A 109 -0.69 37.21 -12.01
N VAL A 110 0.58 37.47 -11.68
CA VAL A 110 1.60 36.41 -11.58
C VAL A 110 1.26 35.41 -10.47
N LEU A 111 0.88 35.90 -9.29
CA LEU A 111 0.51 35.03 -8.15
C LEU A 111 -0.74 34.21 -8.43
N SER A 112 -1.77 34.80 -9.04
CA SER A 112 -2.99 34.06 -9.40
C SER A 112 -2.71 32.97 -10.44
N GLY A 113 -1.93 33.25 -11.48
CA GLY A 113 -1.51 32.26 -12.46
C GLY A 113 -0.65 31.14 -11.86
N PHE A 114 0.21 31.48 -10.91
CA PHE A 114 1.01 30.52 -10.16
C PHE A 114 0.15 29.60 -9.28
N ILE A 115 -0.81 30.17 -8.53
CA ILE A 115 -1.76 29.40 -7.71
C ILE A 115 -2.62 28.47 -8.58
N LEU A 116 -3.11 28.95 -9.73
CA LEU A 116 -3.87 28.13 -10.68
C LEU A 116 -3.02 26.97 -11.21
N SER A 117 -1.76 27.22 -11.54
CA SER A 117 -0.84 26.18 -12.02
C SER A 117 -0.53 25.15 -10.93
N LEU A 118 -0.29 25.59 -9.70
CA LEU A 118 -0.07 24.70 -8.55
C LEU A 118 -1.29 23.84 -8.25
N THR A 119 -2.49 24.43 -8.25
CA THR A 119 -3.73 23.70 -7.99
C THR A 119 -4.03 22.68 -9.09
N ALA A 120 -3.87 23.04 -10.36
CA ALA A 120 -4.02 22.11 -11.48
C ALA A 120 -3.01 20.96 -11.40
N GLY A 121 -1.73 21.27 -11.12
CA GLY A 121 -0.68 20.28 -10.93
C GLY A 121 -0.98 19.33 -9.76
N ALA A 122 -1.39 19.87 -8.61
CA ALA A 122 -1.76 19.08 -7.43
C ALA A 122 -2.93 18.13 -7.73
N ILE A 123 -3.98 18.61 -8.39
CA ILE A 123 -5.13 17.78 -8.79
C ILE A 123 -4.69 16.66 -9.75
N TYR A 124 -3.85 16.97 -10.72
CA TYR A 124 -3.30 15.97 -11.66
C TYR A 124 -2.48 14.90 -10.93
N PHE A 125 -1.58 15.30 -10.03
CA PHE A 125 -0.78 14.37 -9.24
C PHE A 125 -1.64 13.50 -8.33
N LEU A 126 -2.63 14.06 -7.64
CA LEU A 126 -3.57 13.31 -6.80
C LEU A 126 -4.36 12.29 -7.63
N ARG A 127 -4.83 12.66 -8.82
CA ARG A 127 -5.52 11.74 -9.74
C ARG A 127 -4.61 10.60 -10.20
N LYS A 128 -3.40 10.94 -10.67
CA LYS A 128 -2.42 9.96 -11.16
C LYS A 128 -2.00 8.99 -10.06
N PHE A 129 -1.85 9.48 -8.83
CA PHE A 129 -1.55 8.66 -7.68
C PHE A 129 -2.66 7.63 -7.41
N ARG A 130 -3.93 8.07 -7.38
CA ARG A 130 -5.09 7.17 -7.20
C ARG A 130 -5.21 6.14 -8.32
N GLU A 131 -4.92 6.53 -9.57
CA GLU A 131 -4.94 5.60 -10.70
C GLU A 131 -3.87 4.51 -10.57
N ASN A 132 -2.65 4.89 -10.15
CA ASN A 132 -1.56 3.96 -9.93
C ASN A 132 -1.88 2.95 -8.82
N GLU A 133 -2.59 3.35 -7.76
CA GLU A 133 -3.06 2.42 -6.73
C GLU A 133 -4.08 1.43 -7.27
N ARG A 134 -5.08 1.90 -8.02
CA ARG A 134 -6.07 1.02 -8.66
C ARG A 134 -5.42 0.03 -9.62
N ARG A 135 -4.43 0.47 -10.40
CA ARG A 135 -3.68 -0.43 -11.31
C ARG A 135 -2.92 -1.51 -10.53
N LYS A 136 -2.29 -1.18 -9.41
CA LYS A 136 -1.61 -2.16 -8.55
C LYS A 136 -2.59 -3.20 -7.98
N GLU A 137 -3.76 -2.76 -7.51
CA GLU A 137 -4.80 -3.68 -7.02
C GLU A 137 -5.31 -4.63 -8.11
N ILE A 138 -5.50 -4.14 -9.34
CA ILE A 138 -5.92 -4.97 -10.48
C ILE A 138 -4.84 -5.99 -10.83
N ILE A 139 -3.58 -5.57 -10.87
CA ILE A 139 -2.45 -6.45 -11.18
C ILE A 139 -2.33 -7.54 -10.10
N GLU A 140 -2.40 -7.18 -8.82
CA GLU A 140 -2.33 -8.14 -7.71
C GLU A 140 -3.48 -9.16 -7.76
N LYS A 141 -4.70 -8.70 -8.05
CA LYS A 141 -5.88 -9.56 -8.25
C LYS A 141 -5.72 -10.50 -9.46
N ASN A 142 -5.09 -10.03 -10.54
CA ASN A 142 -4.82 -10.86 -11.72
C ASN A 142 -3.74 -11.92 -11.47
N TYR A 143 -2.70 -11.60 -10.70
CA TYR A 143 -1.69 -12.58 -10.25
C TYR A 143 -2.28 -13.64 -9.31
N GLU A 144 -3.15 -13.24 -8.37
CA GLU A 144 -3.85 -14.21 -7.51
C GLU A 144 -4.76 -15.13 -8.32
N ASN A 145 -5.46 -14.60 -9.33
CA ASN A 145 -6.29 -15.39 -10.22
C ASN A 145 -5.47 -16.32 -11.11
N SER A 146 -4.36 -15.87 -11.70
CA SER A 146 -3.53 -16.73 -12.58
C SER A 146 -2.86 -17.88 -11.83
N ASN A 147 -2.43 -17.66 -10.58
CA ASN A 147 -1.90 -18.74 -9.73
C ASN A 147 -2.97 -19.75 -9.27
N ARG A 148 -4.28 -19.40 -9.29
CA ARG A 148 -5.36 -20.38 -9.07
C ARG A 148 -5.63 -21.30 -10.26
N PHE A 149 -5.12 -20.97 -11.44
CA PHE A 149 -5.33 -21.71 -12.68
C PHE A 149 -4.09 -22.45 -13.21
N LYS A 150 -2.97 -22.47 -12.47
CA LYS A 150 -1.90 -23.44 -12.78
C LYS A 150 -2.36 -24.81 -12.30
N PRO A 151 -2.69 -25.77 -13.21
CA PRO A 151 -2.74 -27.16 -12.79
C PRO A 151 -1.34 -27.52 -12.30
N GLU A 152 -1.26 -28.18 -11.15
CA GLU A 152 -0.03 -28.85 -10.73
C GLU A 152 0.33 -29.82 -11.86
N SER A 153 1.38 -29.47 -12.61
CA SER A 153 2.00 -30.36 -13.58
C SER A 153 2.60 -31.52 -12.77
N PHE A 154 1.95 -32.68 -12.89
CA PHE A 154 2.48 -33.97 -12.49
C PHE A 154 3.86 -34.24 -13.08
#